data_AF-A0A927B976-F1
#
_entry.id   AF-A0A927B976-F1
#
_cell.length_a   1.000
_cell.length_b   1.000
_cell.length_c   1.000
_cell.angle_alpha   90.00
_cell.angle_beta   90.00
_cell.angle_gamma   90.00
#
_symmetry.space_group_name_H-M   'P 1'
#
loop_
_entity.id
_entity.type
_entity.pdbx_description
1 polymer ?
#
loop_
_entity_poly.entity_id
_entity_poly.type
_entity_poly.pdbx_seq_one_letter_code
_entity_poly.pdbx_strand_id
1 'polypeptide(L)'
;MVRLKKGGRSVAVSPRSKIKTVSTLPSGEKTKAVTVTRRPQRTGSATGTLASVIEAARSYQGTPYLFGGTTRLGLDCSGLLQLSFSEAGVSIPRSSNEQAVWGIPIKVTELQPGDLIFFGASPGSQTITHVGLVTVVDDEGVDFIHASTSLGVVENSLESDYYLSRFIRAVRPQL
;
A
#
# COMPACT_ATOMS: atom_id res chain seq x y z
N MET A 1 71.18 32.54 -26.55
CA MET A 1 69.85 32.42 -27.19
C MET A 1 68.77 33.02 -26.29
N VAL A 2 68.37 34.25 -26.64
CA VAL A 2 67.07 34.95 -26.55
C VAL A 2 65.99 34.60 -25.47
N ARG A 3 65.62 35.67 -24.72
CA ARG A 3 64.31 36.06 -24.10
C ARG A 3 63.78 35.32 -22.84
N LEU A 4 63.67 36.03 -21.71
CA LEU A 4 62.56 36.90 -21.21
C LEU A 4 61.33 36.11 -20.71
N LYS A 5 61.12 36.00 -19.39
CA LYS A 5 60.37 36.91 -18.47
C LYS A 5 58.84 36.77 -18.53
N LYS A 6 58.28 36.48 -17.35
CA LYS A 6 57.03 36.98 -16.74
C LYS A 6 55.68 36.67 -17.43
N GLY A 7 54.81 36.01 -16.65
CA GLY A 7 53.73 36.74 -15.96
C GLY A 7 52.29 36.46 -16.40
N GLY A 8 51.38 36.50 -15.41
CA GLY A 8 49.93 36.67 -15.57
C GLY A 8 49.16 35.41 -15.96
N ARG A 9 47.88 35.25 -15.66
CA ARG A 9 46.91 35.90 -14.76
C ARG A 9 45.66 35.00 -14.79
N SER A 10 44.86 35.09 -13.75
CA SER A 10 43.51 34.53 -13.55
C SER A 10 42.60 34.47 -14.80
N VAL A 11 41.64 33.55 -14.84
CA VAL A 11 40.19 33.76 -14.53
C VAL A 11 39.38 32.53 -15.00
N ALA A 12 38.41 32.16 -14.17
CA ALA A 12 37.42 31.10 -14.31
C ALA A 12 36.55 31.16 -15.58
N VAL A 13 36.12 29.99 -16.07
CA VAL A 13 34.82 29.81 -16.75
C VAL A 13 34.31 28.39 -16.50
N SER A 14 33.16 28.26 -15.83
CA SER A 14 32.21 27.15 -16.04
C SER A 14 31.10 27.70 -16.93
N PRO A 15 30.52 26.92 -17.87
CA PRO A 15 29.27 26.25 -17.48
C PRO A 15 28.94 24.91 -18.19
N ARG A 16 28.06 24.16 -17.51
CA ARG A 16 26.95 23.30 -17.99
C ARG A 16 27.16 22.25 -19.10
N SER A 17 26.81 21.02 -18.70
CA SER A 17 25.85 20.11 -19.34
C SER A 17 26.14 19.59 -20.75
N LYS A 18 26.47 18.30 -20.85
CA LYS A 18 26.35 17.52 -22.09
C LYS A 18 25.55 16.25 -21.84
N ILE A 19 24.27 16.33 -22.21
CA ILE A 19 23.37 15.22 -22.47
C ILE A 19 23.90 14.49 -23.72
N LYS A 20 24.04 13.17 -23.68
CA LYS A 20 24.38 12.36 -24.86
C LYS A 20 23.11 12.05 -25.65
N THR A 21 23.07 12.54 -26.88
CA THR A 21 22.09 12.24 -27.92
C THR A 21 22.48 10.96 -28.65
N VAL A 22 21.55 10.02 -28.82
CA VAL A 22 21.59 9.01 -29.89
C VAL A 22 20.23 9.05 -30.60
N SER A 23 20.25 9.43 -31.88
CA SER A 23 19.15 9.32 -32.86
C SER A 23 19.41 8.05 -33.69
N THR A 24 18.50 7.34 -34.38
CA THR A 24 17.17 7.59 -35.01
C THR A 24 16.67 6.18 -35.47
N LEU A 25 15.48 5.68 -35.06
CA LEU A 25 14.16 5.56 -35.77
C LEU A 25 14.06 4.53 -36.94
N PRO A 26 12.87 4.02 -37.39
CA PRO A 26 11.47 4.13 -36.87
C PRO A 26 10.64 2.80 -36.93
N SER A 27 9.47 2.73 -36.26
CA SER A 27 8.18 2.25 -36.83
C SER A 27 7.08 2.32 -35.76
N GLY A 28 5.88 2.70 -36.20
CA GLY A 28 4.87 3.35 -35.37
C GLY A 28 4.11 2.46 -34.40
N GLU A 29 3.86 3.02 -33.23
CA GLU A 29 2.65 2.77 -32.44
C GLU A 29 2.31 4.07 -31.70
N LYS A 30 1.10 4.59 -31.93
CA LYS A 30 0.59 5.75 -31.22
C LYS A 30 0.37 5.35 -29.76
N THR A 31 1.33 5.59 -28.89
CA THR A 31 1.12 5.47 -27.45
C THR A 31 0.20 6.62 -27.00
N LYS A 32 -1.07 6.29 -26.75
CA LYS A 32 -1.94 7.15 -25.94
C LYS A 32 -1.25 7.31 -24.59
N ALA A 33 -0.90 8.54 -24.24
CA ALA A 33 -0.54 8.88 -22.88
C ALA A 33 -1.74 8.51 -21.98
N VAL A 34 -1.60 7.42 -21.22
CA VAL A 34 -2.55 7.10 -20.15
C VAL A 34 -2.25 8.08 -19.03
N THR A 35 -2.98 9.18 -19.01
CA THR A 35 -3.07 10.04 -17.83
C THR A 35 -3.70 9.20 -16.73
N VAL A 36 -2.87 8.60 -15.86
CA VAL A 36 -3.34 8.03 -14.60
C VAL A 36 -3.74 9.21 -13.73
N THR A 37 -5.00 9.65 -13.89
CA THR A 37 -5.61 10.58 -12.94
C THR A 37 -5.73 9.82 -11.62
N ARG A 38 -4.71 9.92 -10.76
CA ARG A 38 -4.79 9.44 -9.37
C ARG A 38 -5.96 10.19 -8.75
N ARG A 39 -7.05 9.46 -8.48
CA ARG A 39 -8.15 9.96 -7.64
C ARG A 39 -7.49 10.45 -6.32
N PRO A 40 -7.85 11.62 -5.79
CA PRO A 40 -7.32 12.07 -4.51
C PRO A 40 -7.51 10.95 -3.49
N GLN A 41 -6.42 10.54 -2.85
CA GLN A 41 -6.43 9.40 -1.94
C GLN A 41 -7.27 9.80 -0.73
N ARG A 42 -8.38 9.12 -0.50
CA ARG A 42 -9.25 9.37 0.66
C ARG A 42 -8.43 9.09 1.94
N THR A 43 -8.49 10.01 2.91
CA THR A 43 -7.73 9.91 4.17
C THR A 43 -8.67 9.62 5.32
N GLY A 44 -8.57 8.44 5.94
CA GLY A 44 -9.29 8.11 7.16
C GLY A 44 -8.75 8.86 8.38
N SER A 45 -9.60 9.01 9.41
CA SER A 45 -9.30 9.76 10.64
C SER A 45 -8.80 8.88 11.80
N ALA A 46 -8.06 7.80 11.51
CA ALA A 46 -7.41 7.04 12.58
C ALA A 46 -6.43 7.93 13.36
N THR A 47 -6.27 7.69 14.66
CA THR A 47 -5.30 8.39 15.52
C THR A 47 -4.39 7.40 16.24
N GLY A 48 -3.27 7.89 16.76
CA GLY A 48 -2.34 7.10 17.57
C GLY A 48 -1.78 5.88 16.82
N THR A 49 -1.66 4.75 17.52
CA THR A 49 -1.07 3.51 17.01
C THR A 49 -1.75 3.02 15.73
N LEU A 50 -3.08 3.08 15.63
CA LEU A 50 -3.80 2.61 14.45
C LEU A 50 -3.52 3.46 13.20
N ALA A 51 -3.28 4.76 13.37
CA ALA A 51 -2.83 5.60 12.26
C ALA A 51 -1.46 5.16 11.74
N SER A 52 -0.52 4.85 12.65
CA SER A 52 0.79 4.31 12.28
C SER A 52 0.68 2.96 11.58
N VAL A 53 -0.25 2.08 12.01
CA VAL A 53 -0.50 0.80 11.33
C VAL A 53 -1.01 1.00 9.90
N ILE A 54 -1.95 1.93 9.68
CA ILE A 54 -2.47 2.22 8.34
C ILE A 54 -1.36 2.76 7.42
N GLU A 55 -0.55 3.69 7.91
CA GLU A 55 0.57 4.24 7.13
C GLU A 55 1.64 3.18 6.83
N ALA A 56 1.95 2.31 7.81
CA ALA A 56 2.82 1.17 7.60
C ALA A 56 2.27 0.23 6.51
N ALA A 57 0.98 -0.12 6.56
CA ALA A 57 0.33 -0.97 5.56
C ALA A 57 0.39 -0.35 4.15
N ARG A 58 0.11 0.95 4.04
CA ARG A 58 0.22 1.70 2.77
C ARG A 58 1.65 1.72 2.21
N SER A 59 2.67 1.67 3.07
CA SER A 59 4.07 1.55 2.62
C SER A 59 4.39 0.24 1.88
N TYR A 60 3.53 -0.77 2.00
CA TYR A 60 3.64 -2.05 1.31
C TYR A 60 2.84 -2.12 0.00
N GLN A 61 2.14 -1.06 -0.38
CA GLN A 61 1.31 -1.03 -1.59
C GLN A 61 2.11 -1.44 -2.83
N GLY A 62 1.57 -2.38 -3.60
CA GLY A 62 2.21 -2.99 -4.77
C GLY A 62 3.13 -4.17 -4.49
N THR A 63 3.43 -4.52 -3.22
CA THR A 63 4.16 -5.76 -2.91
C THR A 63 3.36 -6.97 -3.41
N PRO A 64 3.97 -7.90 -4.17
CA PRO A 64 3.27 -9.07 -4.69
C PRO A 64 2.73 -9.97 -3.59
N TYR A 65 1.66 -10.70 -3.90
CA TYR A 65 1.16 -11.72 -2.98
C TYR A 65 2.08 -12.95 -2.98
N LEU A 66 2.37 -13.46 -1.80
CA LEU A 66 3.05 -14.73 -1.59
C LEU A 66 2.42 -15.43 -0.38
N PHE A 67 1.86 -16.62 -0.56
CA PHE A 67 1.28 -17.39 0.54
C PHE A 67 2.34 -17.67 1.62
N GLY A 68 2.04 -17.35 2.87
CA GLY A 68 3.00 -17.45 3.98
C GLY A 68 4.01 -16.29 4.04
N GLY A 69 4.01 -15.39 3.05
CA GLY A 69 4.98 -14.31 2.92
C GLY A 69 4.86 -13.25 4.01
N THR A 70 6.02 -12.79 4.48
CA THR A 70 6.17 -11.79 5.56
C THR A 70 7.29 -10.80 5.23
N THR A 71 7.54 -10.51 3.94
CA THR A 71 8.60 -9.59 3.52
C THR A 71 8.16 -8.70 2.35
N ARG A 72 8.92 -7.65 2.04
CA ARG A 72 8.66 -6.80 0.86
C ARG A 72 8.79 -7.51 -0.49
N LEU A 73 9.37 -8.71 -0.53
CA LEU A 73 9.42 -9.55 -1.73
C LEU A 73 8.13 -10.34 -1.96
N GLY A 74 7.29 -10.47 -0.92
CA GLY A 74 6.04 -11.20 -0.99
C GLY A 74 5.32 -11.23 0.35
N LEU A 75 4.04 -10.88 0.36
CA LEU A 75 3.17 -10.86 1.54
C LEU A 75 1.91 -11.68 1.33
N ASP A 76 1.43 -12.34 2.38
CA ASP A 76 0.02 -12.75 2.44
C ASP A 76 -0.82 -11.73 3.21
N CYS A 77 -2.14 -11.94 3.23
CA CYS A 77 -3.09 -11.01 3.82
C CYS A 77 -2.84 -10.76 5.32
N SER A 78 -2.66 -11.84 6.09
CA SER A 78 -2.37 -11.77 7.51
C SER A 78 -0.94 -11.32 7.83
N GLY A 79 0.02 -11.61 6.94
CA GLY A 79 1.42 -11.20 7.03
C GLY A 79 1.60 -9.70 6.79
N LEU A 80 0.83 -9.11 5.87
CA LEU A 80 0.73 -7.65 5.73
C LEU A 80 0.36 -7.00 7.07
N LEU A 81 -0.73 -7.46 7.69
CA LEU A 81 -1.16 -6.91 8.98
C LEU A 81 -0.12 -7.15 10.07
N GLN A 82 0.45 -8.34 10.14
CA GLN A 82 1.48 -8.64 11.15
C GLN A 82 2.65 -7.66 11.08
N LEU A 83 3.16 -7.37 9.88
CA LEU A 83 4.24 -6.39 9.71
C LEU A 83 3.79 -4.97 10.05
N SER A 84 2.61 -4.55 9.58
CA SER A 84 2.10 -3.19 9.82
C SER A 84 1.88 -2.91 11.31
N PHE A 85 1.33 -3.88 12.05
CA PHE A 85 1.19 -3.76 13.50
C PHE A 85 2.55 -3.81 14.20
N SER A 86 3.47 -4.67 13.75
CA SER A 86 4.81 -4.76 14.32
C SER A 86 5.60 -3.47 14.17
N GLU A 87 5.47 -2.75 13.04
CA GLU A 87 6.10 -1.43 12.83
C GLU A 87 5.54 -0.36 13.79
N ALA A 88 4.29 -0.51 14.20
CA ALA A 88 3.67 0.32 15.24
C ALA A 88 3.94 -0.19 16.68
N GLY A 89 4.81 -1.20 16.84
CA GLY A 89 5.17 -1.76 18.14
C GLY A 89 4.16 -2.74 18.74
N VAL A 90 3.21 -3.23 17.94
CA VAL A 90 2.16 -4.15 18.38
C VAL A 90 2.36 -5.53 17.78
N SER A 91 2.35 -6.56 18.63
CA SER A 91 2.37 -7.95 18.18
C SER A 91 0.96 -8.50 18.02
N ILE A 92 0.65 -9.08 16.86
CA ILE A 92 -0.63 -9.74 16.58
C ILE A 92 -0.42 -11.19 16.10
N PRO A 93 -1.44 -12.06 16.19
CA PRO A 93 -1.35 -13.43 15.69
C PRO A 93 -1.01 -13.52 14.19
N ARG A 94 -0.43 -14.64 13.76
CA ARG A 94 0.06 -14.81 12.38
C ARG A 94 -1.05 -15.12 11.39
N SER A 95 -2.09 -15.85 11.79
CA SER A 95 -3.13 -16.28 10.86
C SER A 95 -4.36 -15.38 10.90
N SER A 96 -5.06 -15.26 9.77
CA SER A 96 -6.31 -14.49 9.69
C SER A 96 -7.40 -15.03 10.64
N ASN A 97 -7.45 -16.34 10.84
CA ASN A 97 -8.39 -16.97 11.79
C ASN A 97 -8.13 -16.53 13.24
N GLU A 98 -6.87 -16.49 13.67
CA GLU A 98 -6.51 -16.02 15.01
C GLU A 98 -6.73 -14.50 15.15
N GLN A 99 -6.39 -13.73 14.10
CA GLN A 99 -6.65 -12.28 14.07
C GLN A 99 -8.15 -11.96 14.19
N ALA A 100 -9.03 -12.81 13.67
CA ALA A 100 -10.49 -12.65 13.73
C ALA A 100 -11.09 -12.82 15.14
N VAL A 101 -10.31 -13.32 16.10
CA VAL A 101 -10.71 -13.45 17.51
C VAL A 101 -9.81 -12.66 18.46
N TRP A 102 -8.81 -11.95 17.92
CA TRP A 102 -7.88 -11.14 18.71
C TRP A 102 -8.48 -9.80 19.17
N GLY A 103 -9.46 -9.26 18.43
CA GLY A 103 -10.15 -8.01 18.74
C GLY A 103 -11.60 -8.17 19.20
N ILE A 104 -12.27 -7.04 19.43
CA ILE A 104 -13.69 -6.98 19.79
C ILE A 104 -14.53 -7.09 18.51
N PRO A 105 -15.52 -7.99 18.42
CA PRO A 105 -16.45 -8.02 17.29
C PRO A 105 -17.24 -6.71 17.17
N ILE A 106 -17.35 -6.17 15.97
CA ILE A 106 -18.12 -4.94 15.68
C ILE A 106 -19.05 -5.15 14.50
N LYS A 107 -20.13 -4.34 14.43
CA LYS A 107 -21.03 -4.35 13.28
C LYS A 107 -20.38 -3.60 12.11
N VAL A 108 -20.76 -3.98 10.89
CA VAL A 108 -20.29 -3.30 9.67
C VAL A 108 -20.62 -1.80 9.66
N THR A 109 -21.73 -1.42 10.29
CA THR A 109 -22.18 -0.03 10.43
C THR A 109 -21.36 0.79 11.45
N GLU A 110 -20.50 0.13 12.23
CA GLU A 110 -19.68 0.75 13.27
C GLU A 110 -18.19 0.79 12.89
N LEU A 111 -17.87 0.42 11.65
CA LEU A 111 -16.50 0.39 11.14
C LEU A 111 -15.82 1.76 11.28
N GLN A 112 -14.55 1.70 11.64
CA GLN A 112 -13.65 2.83 11.76
C GLN A 112 -12.30 2.47 11.12
N PRO A 113 -11.55 3.48 10.64
CA PRO A 113 -10.16 3.28 10.24
C PRO A 113 -9.34 2.58 11.33
N GLY A 114 -8.68 1.48 10.99
CA GLY A 114 -7.93 0.64 11.91
C GLY A 114 -8.60 -0.68 12.27
N ASP A 115 -9.88 -0.85 11.97
CA ASP A 115 -10.58 -2.12 12.16
C ASP A 115 -10.10 -3.19 11.16
N LEU A 116 -10.18 -4.46 11.56
CA LEU A 116 -9.88 -5.60 10.69
C LEU A 116 -11.18 -6.21 10.17
N ILE A 117 -11.23 -6.46 8.86
CA ILE A 117 -12.37 -7.08 8.19
C ILE A 117 -11.97 -8.39 7.56
N PHE A 118 -12.85 -9.38 7.65
CA PHE A 118 -12.57 -10.77 7.31
C PHE A 118 -13.53 -11.28 6.25
N PHE A 119 -12.99 -12.07 5.32
CA PHE A 119 -13.73 -12.57 4.17
C PHE A 119 -13.55 -14.07 3.99
N GLY A 120 -14.55 -14.69 3.36
CA GLY A 120 -14.50 -16.07 2.91
C GLY A 120 -14.09 -16.22 1.44
N ALA A 121 -13.81 -17.46 1.03
CA ALA A 121 -13.37 -17.77 -0.33
C ALA A 121 -14.48 -17.60 -1.38
N SER A 122 -15.74 -17.78 -0.98
CA SER A 122 -16.92 -17.71 -1.85
C SER A 122 -18.06 -16.96 -1.17
N PRO A 123 -19.04 -16.45 -1.95
CA PRO A 123 -20.21 -15.81 -1.39
C PRO A 123 -20.91 -16.68 -0.34
N GLY A 124 -21.26 -16.10 0.81
CA GLY A 124 -21.92 -16.80 1.92
C GLY A 124 -21.07 -17.83 2.66
N SER A 125 -19.77 -17.92 2.39
CA SER A 125 -18.85 -18.78 3.15
C SER A 125 -18.72 -18.29 4.59
N GLN A 126 -18.77 -19.23 5.55
CA GLN A 126 -18.54 -18.94 6.97
C GLN A 126 -17.10 -19.18 7.43
N THR A 127 -16.26 -19.72 6.54
CA THR A 127 -14.84 -19.94 6.81
C THR A 127 -14.02 -18.72 6.39
N ILE A 128 -13.22 -18.20 7.32
CA ILE A 128 -12.32 -17.07 7.06
C ILE A 128 -11.12 -17.57 6.28
N THR A 129 -10.87 -16.93 5.14
CA THR A 129 -9.72 -17.22 4.29
C THR A 129 -8.89 -15.98 3.98
N HIS A 130 -9.41 -14.79 4.31
CA HIS A 130 -8.79 -13.53 3.93
C HIS A 130 -9.08 -12.43 4.97
N VAL A 131 -8.18 -11.46 5.07
CA VAL A 131 -8.28 -10.33 6.00
C VAL A 131 -7.82 -9.03 5.32
N GLY A 132 -8.40 -7.91 5.72
CA GLY A 132 -7.99 -6.56 5.34
C GLY A 132 -8.05 -5.60 6.53
N LEU A 133 -7.38 -4.46 6.39
CA LEU A 133 -7.35 -3.36 7.35
C LEU A 133 -8.13 -2.17 6.79
N VAL A 134 -9.14 -1.69 7.51
CA VAL A 134 -9.93 -0.52 7.11
C VAL A 134 -9.03 0.71 7.17
N THR A 135 -8.97 1.46 6.06
CA THR A 135 -8.15 2.67 5.94
C THR A 135 -8.98 3.95 5.88
N VAL A 136 -10.23 3.86 5.42
CA VAL A 136 -11.14 5.01 5.31
C VAL A 136 -12.57 4.58 5.62
N VAL A 137 -13.31 5.45 6.33
CA VAL A 137 -14.77 5.41 6.48
C VAL A 137 -15.28 6.84 6.35
N ASP A 138 -16.11 7.10 5.34
CA ASP A 138 -16.78 8.39 5.13
C ASP A 138 -18.10 8.18 4.35
N ASP A 139 -18.74 9.26 3.90
CA ASP A 139 -20.02 9.23 3.18
C ASP A 139 -19.96 8.49 1.82
N GLU A 140 -18.78 8.32 1.22
CA GLU A 140 -18.59 7.52 0.00
C GLU A 140 -18.50 6.01 0.30
N GLY A 141 -18.27 5.61 1.56
CA GLY A 141 -18.19 4.21 1.98
C GLY A 141 -16.91 3.87 2.75
N VAL A 142 -16.49 2.60 2.66
CA VAL A 142 -15.38 2.02 3.41
C VAL A 142 -14.30 1.53 2.46
N ASP A 143 -13.10 2.08 2.57
CA ASP A 143 -11.91 1.52 1.92
C ASP A 143 -11.08 0.71 2.90
N PHE A 144 -10.44 -0.34 2.38
CA PHE A 144 -9.54 -1.18 3.13
C PHE A 144 -8.34 -1.62 2.29
N ILE A 145 -7.20 -1.81 2.95
CA ILE A 145 -5.97 -2.32 2.36
C ILE A 145 -5.81 -3.81 2.69
N HIS A 146 -5.36 -4.58 1.71
CA HIS A 146 -5.10 -6.02 1.86
C HIS A 146 -4.10 -6.52 0.81
N ALA A 147 -3.53 -7.70 1.03
CA ALA A 147 -2.73 -8.39 0.02
C ALA A 147 -3.64 -9.25 -0.88
N SER A 148 -4.00 -8.74 -2.06
CA SER A 148 -4.77 -9.47 -3.08
C SER A 148 -3.90 -10.52 -3.77
N THR A 149 -4.44 -11.73 -3.96
CA THR A 149 -3.74 -12.83 -4.63
C THR A 149 -3.33 -12.53 -6.08
N SER A 150 -4.02 -11.61 -6.76
CA SER A 150 -3.73 -11.24 -8.15
C SER A 150 -3.09 -9.86 -8.31
N LEU A 151 -3.36 -8.92 -7.39
CA LEU A 151 -2.93 -7.52 -7.50
C LEU A 151 -1.81 -7.14 -6.52
N GLY A 152 -1.44 -8.04 -5.60
CA GLY A 152 -0.57 -7.70 -4.49
C GLY A 152 -1.27 -6.80 -3.47
N VAL A 153 -0.50 -6.05 -2.69
CA VAL A 153 -1.05 -5.13 -1.68
C VAL A 153 -1.75 -3.96 -2.37
N VAL A 154 -3.06 -3.83 -2.14
CA VAL A 154 -3.93 -2.85 -2.80
C VAL A 154 -5.04 -2.38 -1.85
N GLU A 155 -5.53 -1.15 -2.06
CA GLU A 155 -6.73 -0.61 -1.42
C GLU A 155 -7.95 -0.83 -2.33
N ASN A 156 -9.04 -1.36 -1.76
CA ASN A 156 -10.32 -1.53 -2.45
C ASN A 156 -11.48 -1.07 -1.56
N SER A 157 -12.62 -0.77 -2.20
CA SER A 157 -13.87 -0.44 -1.51
C SER A 157 -14.59 -1.73 -1.08
N LEU A 158 -15.06 -1.73 0.16
CA LEU A 158 -15.84 -2.81 0.75
C LEU A 158 -17.17 -3.00 0.03
N GLU A 159 -17.74 -1.93 -0.52
CA GLU A 159 -19.02 -1.87 -1.23
C GLU A 159 -19.02 -2.61 -2.57
N SER A 160 -17.86 -3.01 -3.10
CA SER A 160 -17.85 -3.82 -4.32
C SER A 160 -18.54 -5.17 -4.07
N ASP A 161 -19.35 -5.62 -5.04
CA ASP A 161 -20.09 -6.90 -4.96
C ASP A 161 -19.19 -8.08 -4.59
N TYR A 162 -17.94 -8.07 -5.07
CA TYR A 162 -16.96 -9.10 -4.77
C TYR A 162 -16.68 -9.22 -3.26
N TYR A 163 -16.42 -8.10 -2.59
CA TYR A 163 -16.10 -8.07 -1.16
C TYR A 163 -17.35 -8.15 -0.29
N LEU A 164 -18.43 -7.44 -0.63
CA LEU A 164 -19.69 -7.52 0.11
C LEU A 164 -20.23 -8.95 0.20
N SER A 165 -20.25 -9.67 -0.93
CA SER A 165 -20.78 -11.05 -0.96
C SER A 165 -19.95 -12.04 -0.12
N ARG A 166 -18.68 -11.71 0.17
CA ARG A 166 -17.72 -12.54 0.92
C ARG A 166 -17.46 -12.07 2.34
N PHE A 167 -18.04 -10.95 2.76
CA PHE A 167 -17.83 -10.40 4.09
C PHE A 167 -18.37 -11.36 5.15
N ILE A 168 -17.55 -11.67 6.16
CA ILE A 168 -17.93 -12.55 7.26
C ILE A 168 -18.13 -11.74 8.53
N ARG A 169 -17.12 -10.95 8.92
CA ARG A 169 -17.14 -10.17 10.16
C ARG A 169 -16.09 -9.09 10.18
N ALA A 170 -16.20 -8.21 11.16
CA ALA A 170 -15.20 -7.21 11.51
C ALA A 170 -14.82 -7.32 12.99
N VAL A 171 -13.58 -6.94 13.32
CA VAL A 171 -13.13 -6.77 14.71
C VAL A 171 -12.31 -5.51 14.88
N ARG A 172 -12.41 -4.91 16.07
CA ARG A 172 -11.63 -3.76 16.52
C ARG A 172 -10.46 -4.22 17.40
N PRO A 173 -9.20 -3.92 17.03
CA PRO A 173 -8.04 -4.11 17.90
C PRO A 173 -8.22 -3.41 19.26
N GLN A 174 -7.77 -4.04 20.36
CA GLN A 174 -7.73 -3.41 21.69
C GLN A 174 -6.31 -2.86 21.92
N LEU A 175 -6.09 -1.58 21.63
CA LEU A 175 -4.80 -0.89 21.72
C LEU A 175 -4.87 0.38 22.56
#